data_AF-A0A9D7MMA9-F1
#
_entry.id   AF-A0A9D7MMA9-F1
#
_cell.length_a   1.000
_cell.length_b   1.000
_cell.length_c   1.000
_cell.angle_alpha   90.00
_cell.angle_beta   90.00
_cell.angle_gamma   90.00
#
_symmetry.space_group_name_H-M   'P 1'
#
loop_
_entity.id
_entity.type
_entity.pdbx_description
1 polymer ?
#
loop_
_entity_poly.entity_id
_entity_poly.type
_entity_poly.pdbx_seq_one_letter_code
_entity_poly.pdbx_strand_id
1 'polypeptide(L)'
;MPGLSDLNINSMAQFGSKIYCSGYGVVFVSTDNGNSWIQTGLGLPQSQISGLISQSRDLFACSYDFGLFNSTNEGTSWTEDNSSFSGHQVSSFSVVDNYLLASTTVNKLLRTSNNGLNWSSSAVGITGVNISRLLSKDGLLFCVTYDNVFRSTDQGDSWTSLGLNDQYNVDLISYRDYIYALSF
;
A
#
# COMPACT_ATOMS: atom_id res chain seq x y z
N MET A 1 -18.67 11.61 14.07
CA MET A 1 -17.99 10.51 14.79
C MET A 1 -17.06 11.13 15.81
N PRO A 2 -17.21 10.86 17.12
CA PRO A 2 -16.26 11.36 18.12
C PRO A 2 -14.85 10.81 17.82
N GLY A 3 -13.84 11.68 17.81
CA GLY A 3 -12.42 11.29 17.66
C GLY A 3 -11.87 11.25 16.24
N LEU A 4 -12.69 11.25 15.18
CA LEU A 4 -12.24 11.27 13.78
C LEU A 4 -12.67 12.52 12.97
N SER A 5 -13.53 13.38 13.53
CA SER A 5 -14.20 14.47 12.79
C SER A 5 -13.29 15.51 12.14
N ASP A 6 -12.09 15.69 12.66
CA ASP A 6 -11.17 16.77 12.31
C ASP A 6 -9.83 16.24 11.75
N LEU A 7 -9.79 14.97 11.35
CA LEU A 7 -8.59 14.27 10.92
C LEU A 7 -8.68 13.86 9.45
N ASN A 8 -7.67 14.28 8.67
CA ASN A 8 -7.47 13.79 7.31
C ASN A 8 -7.01 12.32 7.35
N ILE A 9 -7.95 11.39 7.24
CA ILE A 9 -7.67 9.97 7.08
C ILE A 9 -7.27 9.71 5.62
N ASN A 10 -6.11 9.11 5.43
CA ASN A 10 -5.46 8.90 4.13
C ASN A 10 -5.39 7.42 3.74
N SER A 11 -5.38 6.51 4.70
CA SER A 11 -5.33 5.07 4.44
C SER A 11 -6.04 4.25 5.51
N MET A 12 -6.39 3.01 5.17
CA MET A 12 -7.04 2.05 6.08
C MET A 12 -6.55 0.62 5.81
N ALA A 13 -6.46 -0.18 6.88
CA ALA A 13 -6.13 -1.60 6.83
C ALA A 13 -7.06 -2.39 7.76
N GLN A 14 -7.27 -3.68 7.47
CA GLN A 14 -7.93 -4.60 8.39
C GLN A 14 -6.92 -5.65 8.85
N PHE A 15 -6.86 -5.93 10.15
CA PHE A 15 -6.05 -7.01 10.71
C PHE A 15 -6.88 -7.81 11.73
N GLY A 16 -7.20 -9.06 11.40
CA GLY A 16 -8.17 -9.85 12.13
C GLY A 16 -9.55 -9.15 12.17
N SER A 17 -10.11 -8.98 13.37
CA SER A 17 -11.35 -8.23 13.59
C SER A 17 -11.14 -6.72 13.80
N LYS A 18 -9.90 -6.23 13.75
CA LYS A 18 -9.57 -4.82 13.98
C LYS A 18 -9.49 -4.07 12.66
N ILE A 19 -10.01 -2.86 12.64
CA ILE A 19 -9.86 -1.93 11.51
C ILE A 19 -8.92 -0.82 11.98
N TYR A 20 -7.94 -0.50 11.15
CA TYR A 20 -6.99 0.58 11.38
C TYR A 20 -7.18 1.66 10.32
N CYS A 21 -7.03 2.92 10.71
CA CYS A 21 -6.98 4.04 9.78
C CYS A 21 -5.84 5.00 10.17
N SER A 22 -5.22 5.64 9.18
CA SER A 22 -4.04 6.50 9.40
C SER A 22 -4.24 7.91 8.86
N GLY A 23 -3.69 8.88 9.57
CA GLY A 23 -3.67 10.30 9.20
C GLY A 23 -2.26 10.86 9.19
N TYR A 24 -2.09 12.06 9.75
CA TYR A 24 -0.78 12.73 9.85
C TYR A 24 -0.05 12.28 11.11
N GLY A 25 0.93 11.39 10.97
CA GLY A 25 1.74 10.84 12.07
C GLY A 25 0.99 10.07 13.15
N VAL A 26 -0.25 9.63 12.86
CA VAL A 26 -1.14 8.98 13.83
C VAL A 26 -1.89 7.83 13.15
N VAL A 27 -2.05 6.72 13.89
CA VAL A 27 -2.94 5.61 13.54
C VAL A 27 -4.07 5.54 14.57
N PHE A 28 -5.26 5.18 14.14
CA PHE A 28 -6.39 4.84 14.99
C PHE A 28 -6.78 3.40 14.75
N VAL A 29 -7.24 2.73 15.80
CA VAL A 29 -7.76 1.37 15.74
C VAL A 29 -9.19 1.32 16.26
N SER A 30 -10.06 0.62 15.52
CA SER A 30 -11.38 0.19 15.95
C SER A 30 -11.38 -1.31 16.22
N THR A 31 -12.04 -1.70 17.30
CA THR A 31 -12.26 -3.11 17.70
C THR A 31 -13.73 -3.52 17.57
N ASP A 32 -14.59 -2.64 17.08
CA ASP A 32 -16.06 -2.74 17.11
C ASP A 32 -16.71 -2.45 15.74
N ASN A 33 -16.03 -2.82 14.65
CA ASN A 33 -16.45 -2.61 13.25
C ASN A 33 -16.63 -1.13 12.85
N GLY A 34 -15.80 -0.24 13.40
CA GLY A 34 -15.76 1.18 13.04
C GLY A 34 -16.71 2.08 13.84
N ASN A 35 -17.39 1.56 14.87
CA ASN A 35 -18.30 2.34 15.72
C ASN A 35 -17.54 3.28 16.67
N SER A 36 -16.39 2.86 17.18
CA SER A 36 -15.47 3.68 17.97
C SER A 36 -14.01 3.46 17.55
N TRP A 37 -13.17 4.46 17.84
CA TRP A 37 -11.79 4.53 17.40
C TRP A 37 -10.90 5.03 18.53
N ILE A 38 -9.77 4.37 18.74
CA ILE A 38 -8.78 4.69 19.77
C ILE A 38 -7.47 5.00 19.07
N GLN A 39 -6.82 6.11 19.45
CA GLN A 39 -5.50 6.46 18.93
C GLN A 39 -4.45 5.43 19.39
N THR A 40 -3.62 5.00 18.45
CA THR A 40 -2.50 4.07 18.69
C THR A 40 -1.28 4.48 17.85
N GLY A 41 -0.15 3.81 18.05
CA GLY A 41 1.06 4.02 17.24
C GLY A 41 1.95 5.15 17.73
N LEU A 42 2.81 4.83 18.71
CA LEU A 42 4.00 5.62 18.97
C LEU A 42 5.09 5.28 17.94
N GLY A 43 5.97 6.24 17.62
CA GLY A 43 7.13 6.02 16.74
C GLY A 43 6.93 6.34 15.25
N LEU A 44 5.71 6.69 14.82
CA LEU A 44 5.51 7.29 13.50
C LEU A 44 5.96 8.77 13.51
N PRO A 45 6.60 9.25 12.43
CA PRO A 45 6.96 10.65 12.29
C PRO A 45 5.73 11.51 11.99
N GLN A 46 5.83 12.81 12.30
CA GLN A 46 4.79 13.81 11.99
C GLN A 46 4.78 14.14 10.49
N SER A 47 4.27 13.21 9.68
CA SER A 47 4.11 13.27 8.22
C SER A 47 2.85 12.50 7.78
N GLN A 48 2.39 12.71 6.55
CA GLN A 48 1.21 12.05 5.99
C GLN A 48 1.49 10.54 5.79
N ILE A 49 0.67 9.69 6.40
CA ILE A 49 0.71 8.24 6.15
C ILE A 49 -0.09 7.92 4.88
N SER A 50 0.59 7.70 3.76
CA SER A 50 0.02 7.45 2.43
C SER A 50 -0.54 6.04 2.26
N GLY A 51 0.00 5.07 3.00
CA GLY A 51 -0.40 3.67 2.92
C GLY A 51 -0.41 3.00 4.30
N LEU A 52 -1.42 2.19 4.55
CA LEU A 52 -1.52 1.31 5.71
C LEU A 52 -2.01 -0.06 5.24
N ILE A 53 -1.35 -1.11 5.68
CA ILE A 53 -1.66 -2.50 5.31
C ILE A 53 -1.34 -3.46 6.46
N SER A 54 -1.81 -4.70 6.35
CA SER A 54 -1.41 -5.80 7.22
C SER A 54 -0.92 -6.99 6.40
N GLN A 55 0.07 -7.73 6.89
CA GLN A 55 0.39 -9.06 6.37
C GLN A 55 0.87 -10.00 7.47
N SER A 56 0.41 -11.25 7.44
CA SER A 56 0.69 -12.27 8.46
C SER A 56 0.27 -11.88 9.88
N ARG A 57 1.14 -11.19 10.62
CA ARG A 57 0.91 -10.66 11.98
C ARG A 57 1.43 -9.23 12.18
N ASP A 58 1.93 -8.63 11.11
CA ASP A 58 2.62 -7.35 11.11
C ASP A 58 1.75 -6.32 10.38
N LEU A 59 1.83 -5.06 10.81
CA LEU A 59 1.27 -3.92 10.10
C LEU A 59 2.38 -3.11 9.47
N PHE A 60 2.14 -2.58 8.27
CA PHE A 60 3.05 -1.65 7.62
C PHE A 60 2.35 -0.33 7.36
N ALA A 61 3.02 0.75 7.72
CA ALA A 61 2.59 2.13 7.48
C ALA A 61 3.66 2.80 6.63
N CYS A 62 3.26 3.58 5.63
CA CYS A 62 4.20 4.34 4.83
C CYS A 62 3.97 5.83 4.97
N SER A 63 5.04 6.51 5.34
CA SER A 63 5.14 7.95 5.48
C SER A 63 5.61 8.57 4.16
N TYR A 64 4.96 9.66 3.75
CA TYR A 64 5.29 10.37 2.52
C TYR A 64 6.72 10.91 2.51
N ASP A 65 7.22 11.38 3.66
CA ASP A 65 8.57 11.97 3.77
C ASP A 65 9.61 11.00 4.35
N PHE A 66 9.16 9.92 5.02
CA PHE A 66 10.02 9.04 5.82
C PHE A 66 9.90 7.56 5.46
N GLY A 67 9.31 7.19 4.31
CA GLY A 67 9.31 5.81 3.80
C GLY A 67 8.56 4.81 4.70
N LEU A 68 9.09 3.60 4.87
CA LEU A 68 8.38 2.45 5.44
C LEU A 68 8.57 2.32 6.96
N PHE A 69 7.48 2.00 7.66
CA PHE A 69 7.45 1.64 9.07
C PHE A 69 6.73 0.31 9.26
N ASN A 70 7.26 -0.54 10.15
CA ASN A 70 6.66 -1.82 10.55
C ASN A 70 6.19 -1.76 12.02
N SER A 71 5.07 -2.41 12.33
CA SER A 71 4.61 -2.71 13.68
C SER A 71 4.30 -4.19 13.84
N THR A 72 5.09 -4.87 14.67
CA THR A 72 4.95 -6.29 15.06
C THR A 72 4.09 -6.49 16.31
N ASN A 73 3.46 -5.41 16.83
CA ASN A 73 2.65 -5.40 18.04
C ASN A 73 1.28 -4.71 17.83
N GLU A 74 0.63 -5.08 16.73
CA GLU A 74 -0.75 -4.67 16.39
C GLU A 74 -0.94 -3.15 16.31
N GLY A 75 0.09 -2.42 15.87
CA GLY A 75 0.06 -0.97 15.68
C GLY A 75 0.37 -0.16 16.94
N THR A 76 0.76 -0.80 18.06
CA THR A 76 1.05 -0.10 19.33
C THR A 76 2.30 0.77 19.23
N SER A 77 3.36 0.25 18.60
CA SER A 77 4.58 1.00 18.27
C SER A 77 5.07 0.67 16.86
N TRP A 78 5.73 1.64 16.24
CA TRP A 78 6.25 1.56 14.88
C TRP A 78 7.77 1.74 14.87
N THR A 79 8.45 0.96 14.03
CA THR A 79 9.89 1.05 13.78
C THR A 79 10.15 1.28 12.30
N GLU A 80 11.07 2.19 11.98
CA GLU A 80 11.50 2.51 10.62
C GLU A 80 12.19 1.31 9.94
N ASP A 81 11.82 1.02 8.68
CA ASP A 81 12.42 -0.02 7.83
C ASP A 81 12.75 0.54 6.44
N ASN A 82 13.55 1.60 6.43
CA ASN A 82 13.94 2.33 5.21
C ASN A 82 15.12 1.73 4.43
N SER A 83 15.66 0.61 4.91
CA SER A 83 16.82 -0.09 4.36
C SER A 83 16.74 -0.26 2.83
N SER A 84 15.57 -0.63 2.34
CA SER A 84 15.30 -0.96 0.94
C SER A 84 14.73 0.20 0.11
N PHE A 85 14.29 1.29 0.76
CA PHE A 85 13.64 2.43 0.10
C PHE A 85 14.59 3.62 -0.12
N SER A 86 15.73 3.67 0.55
CA SER A 86 16.81 4.67 0.31
C SER A 86 16.35 6.13 0.35
N GLY A 87 15.35 6.47 1.19
CA GLY A 87 14.77 7.81 1.27
C GLY A 87 13.84 8.17 0.11
N HIS A 88 13.40 7.21 -0.69
CA HIS A 88 12.35 7.42 -1.69
C HIS A 88 10.97 7.30 -1.08
N GLN A 89 10.07 8.20 -1.50
CA GLN A 89 8.68 8.21 -1.06
C GLN A 89 7.92 7.04 -1.69
N VAL A 90 6.98 6.45 -0.96
CA VAL A 90 6.21 5.31 -1.44
C VAL A 90 4.79 5.75 -1.80
N SER A 91 4.40 5.51 -3.06
CA SER A 91 3.16 5.99 -3.67
C SER A 91 1.99 5.02 -3.52
N SER A 92 2.25 3.71 -3.51
CA SER A 92 1.20 2.69 -3.42
C SER A 92 1.73 1.37 -2.88
N PHE A 93 0.81 0.55 -2.33
CA PHE A 93 1.07 -0.79 -1.82
C PHE A 93 0.00 -1.77 -2.27
N SER A 94 0.38 -3.05 -2.36
CA SER A 94 -0.56 -4.15 -2.53
C SER A 94 0.01 -5.45 -1.97
N VAL A 95 -0.84 -6.29 -1.40
CA VAL A 95 -0.50 -7.61 -0.86
C VAL A 95 -1.13 -8.68 -1.75
N VAL A 96 -0.34 -9.67 -2.18
CA VAL A 96 -0.85 -10.91 -2.80
C VAL A 96 -0.19 -12.11 -2.12
N ASP A 97 -0.98 -13.07 -1.67
CA ASP A 97 -0.50 -14.22 -0.90
C ASP A 97 0.46 -13.80 0.25
N ASN A 98 1.71 -14.29 0.23
CA ASN A 98 2.78 -13.95 1.16
C ASN A 98 3.74 -12.87 0.63
N TYR A 99 3.38 -12.19 -0.46
CA TYR A 99 4.16 -11.12 -1.07
C TYR A 99 3.54 -9.76 -0.77
N LEU A 100 4.41 -8.80 -0.54
CA LEU A 100 4.07 -7.39 -0.44
C LEU A 100 4.80 -6.62 -1.54
N LEU A 101 4.08 -5.72 -2.21
CA LEU A 101 4.59 -4.85 -3.25
C LEU A 101 4.43 -3.39 -2.88
N ALA A 102 5.42 -2.59 -3.28
CA ALA A 102 5.53 -1.16 -2.98
C ALA A 102 6.05 -0.41 -4.20
N SER A 103 5.32 0.62 -4.66
CA SER A 103 5.79 1.51 -5.73
C SER A 103 6.35 2.80 -5.15
N THR A 104 7.51 3.25 -5.65
CA THR A 104 8.14 4.51 -5.20
C THR A 104 7.99 5.63 -6.23
N THR A 105 8.11 6.89 -5.78
CA THR A 105 8.07 8.09 -6.64
C THR A 105 9.25 8.20 -7.62
N VAL A 106 10.24 7.31 -7.53
CA VAL A 106 11.37 7.20 -8.47
C VAL A 106 11.31 5.93 -9.33
N ASN A 107 10.10 5.38 -9.53
CA ASN A 107 9.82 4.30 -10.48
C ASN A 107 10.45 2.93 -10.14
N LYS A 108 10.77 2.69 -8.87
CA LYS A 108 11.05 1.35 -8.37
C LYS A 108 9.74 0.72 -7.94
N LEU A 109 9.31 -0.35 -8.63
CA LEU A 109 8.42 -1.35 -8.04
C LEU A 109 9.29 -2.35 -7.28
N LEU A 110 9.07 -2.43 -5.98
CA LEU A 110 9.76 -3.32 -5.08
C LEU A 110 8.80 -4.39 -4.58
N ARG A 111 9.31 -5.61 -4.39
CA ARG A 111 8.58 -6.74 -3.81
C ARG A 111 9.38 -7.38 -2.67
N THR A 112 8.69 -7.77 -1.61
CA THR A 112 9.23 -8.59 -0.51
C THR A 112 8.39 -9.85 -0.33
N SER A 113 9.01 -10.92 0.15
CA SER A 113 8.36 -12.18 0.54
C SER A 113 8.59 -12.53 2.02
N ASN A 114 9.16 -11.60 2.78
CA ASN A 114 9.61 -11.80 4.17
C ASN A 114 9.24 -10.60 5.05
N ASN A 115 8.00 -10.12 4.93
CA ASN A 115 7.43 -9.08 5.78
C ASN A 115 8.29 -7.79 5.86
N GLY A 116 8.76 -7.30 4.70
CA GLY A 116 9.51 -6.05 4.62
C GLY A 116 11.02 -6.17 4.84
N LEU A 117 11.51 -7.25 5.44
CA LEU A 117 12.92 -7.38 5.84
C LEU A 117 13.92 -7.30 4.68
N ASN A 118 13.54 -7.75 3.48
CA ASN A 118 14.31 -7.57 2.26
C ASN A 118 13.39 -7.34 1.07
N TRP A 119 13.76 -6.43 0.18
CA TRP A 119 13.02 -6.16 -1.06
C TRP A 119 13.90 -6.35 -2.29
N SER A 120 13.30 -6.88 -3.36
CA SER A 120 13.89 -6.98 -4.70
C SER A 120 13.13 -6.09 -5.69
N SER A 121 13.76 -5.75 -6.81
CA SER A 121 13.03 -5.19 -7.95
C SER A 121 11.94 -6.16 -8.42
N SER A 122 10.81 -5.60 -8.85
CA SER A 122 9.61 -6.30 -9.31
C SER A 122 9.09 -5.68 -10.62
N ALA A 123 9.90 -4.88 -11.31
CA ALA A 123 9.48 -4.12 -12.50
C ALA A 123 9.67 -4.84 -13.86
N VAL A 124 9.89 -6.16 -13.88
CA VAL A 124 10.15 -6.90 -15.13
C VAL A 124 8.92 -6.88 -16.03
N GLY A 125 9.06 -6.37 -17.26
CA GLY A 125 7.96 -6.25 -18.23
C GLY A 125 7.07 -5.01 -18.06
N ILE A 126 7.28 -4.21 -17.01
CA ILE A 126 6.67 -2.88 -16.90
C ILE A 126 7.45 -1.91 -17.80
N THR A 127 6.74 -1.25 -18.71
CA THR A 127 7.24 -0.12 -19.50
C THR A 127 6.58 1.17 -19.02
N GLY A 128 7.25 2.30 -19.20
CA GLY A 128 6.75 3.60 -18.76
C GLY A 128 7.29 4.02 -17.38
N VAL A 129 6.80 5.16 -16.89
CA VAL A 129 7.18 5.76 -15.60
C VAL A 129 5.93 6.09 -14.79
N ASN A 130 6.12 6.16 -13.48
CA ASN A 130 5.17 6.49 -12.42
C ASN A 130 4.06 5.45 -12.25
N ILE A 131 4.28 4.49 -11.34
CA ILE A 131 3.22 3.58 -10.89
C ILE A 131 2.31 4.34 -9.89
N SER A 132 1.06 4.57 -10.29
CA SER A 132 0.07 5.34 -9.53
C SER A 132 -0.69 4.47 -8.52
N ARG A 133 -1.03 3.24 -8.90
CA ARG A 133 -1.70 2.27 -8.03
C ARG A 133 -1.21 0.84 -8.25
N LEU A 134 -1.14 0.10 -7.16
CA LEU A 134 -1.09 -1.36 -7.11
C LEU A 134 -2.44 -1.90 -6.60
N LEU A 135 -2.91 -3.01 -7.15
CA LEU A 135 -4.13 -3.71 -6.70
C LEU A 135 -3.89 -5.22 -6.74
N SER A 136 -4.39 -5.95 -5.74
CA SER A 136 -4.42 -7.41 -5.73
C SER A 136 -5.86 -7.90 -5.70
N LYS A 137 -6.11 -9.02 -6.37
CA LYS A 137 -7.39 -9.73 -6.36
C LYS A 137 -7.23 -11.15 -6.91
N ASP A 138 -7.82 -12.13 -6.23
CA ASP A 138 -7.92 -13.52 -6.70
C ASP A 138 -6.56 -14.15 -7.12
N GLY A 139 -5.49 -13.83 -6.37
CA GLY A 139 -4.11 -14.27 -6.66
C GLY A 139 -3.41 -13.50 -7.80
N LEU A 140 -4.12 -12.59 -8.46
CA LEU A 140 -3.59 -11.71 -9.49
C LEU A 140 -3.17 -10.37 -8.92
N LEU A 141 -2.19 -9.76 -9.59
CA LEU A 141 -1.75 -8.39 -9.33
C LEU A 141 -1.95 -7.51 -10.55
N PHE A 142 -2.26 -6.25 -10.30
CA PHE A 142 -2.43 -5.22 -11.31
C PHE A 142 -1.69 -3.97 -10.88
N CYS A 143 -1.05 -3.29 -11.82
CA CYS A 143 -0.46 -1.98 -11.60
C CYS A 143 -0.83 -1.03 -12.74
N VAL A 144 -0.93 0.26 -12.42
CA VAL A 144 -1.17 1.32 -13.40
C VAL A 144 0.09 2.18 -13.51
N THR A 145 0.53 2.43 -14.75
CA THR A 145 1.44 3.52 -15.09
C THR A 145 0.66 4.67 -15.73
N TYR A 146 1.32 5.80 -15.96
CA TYR A 146 0.69 6.94 -16.65
C TYR A 146 0.11 6.61 -18.05
N ASP A 147 0.65 5.57 -18.68
CA ASP A 147 0.42 5.18 -20.07
C ASP A 147 -0.10 3.74 -20.23
N ASN A 148 -0.37 2.98 -19.16
CA ASN A 148 -0.80 1.59 -19.29
C ASN A 148 -1.37 0.97 -18.01
N VAL A 149 -2.00 -0.21 -18.17
CA VAL A 149 -2.31 -1.13 -17.08
C VAL A 149 -1.58 -2.45 -17.34
N PHE A 150 -0.85 -2.93 -16.35
CA PHE A 150 -0.17 -4.22 -16.39
C PHE A 150 -0.82 -5.21 -15.43
N ARG A 151 -0.71 -6.49 -15.75
CA ARG A 151 -1.08 -7.62 -14.89
C ARG A 151 0.11 -8.54 -14.65
N SER A 152 0.28 -9.00 -13.41
CA SER A 152 1.13 -10.13 -13.06
C SER A 152 0.26 -11.34 -12.65
N THR A 153 0.73 -12.52 -13.02
CA THR A 153 0.16 -13.84 -12.68
C THR A 153 1.14 -14.70 -11.85
N ASP A 154 2.24 -14.10 -11.37
CA ASP A 154 3.41 -14.75 -10.76
C ASP A 154 3.86 -14.03 -9.47
N GLN A 155 2.88 -13.54 -8.71
CA GLN A 155 3.06 -12.72 -7.50
C GLN A 155 3.99 -11.51 -7.71
N GLY A 156 4.02 -10.91 -8.90
CA GLY A 156 4.81 -9.72 -9.23
C GLY A 156 6.26 -10.01 -9.58
N ASP A 157 6.57 -11.21 -10.10
CA ASP A 157 7.90 -11.50 -10.65
C ASP A 157 8.05 -10.86 -12.03
N SER A 158 7.00 -10.98 -12.86
CA SER A 158 6.90 -10.37 -14.18
C SER A 158 5.51 -9.82 -14.49
N TRP A 159 5.45 -8.86 -15.41
CA TRP A 159 4.26 -8.10 -15.74
C TRP A 159 4.02 -8.10 -17.25
N THR A 160 2.75 -8.24 -17.64
CA THR A 160 2.30 -8.15 -19.03
C THR A 160 1.35 -6.97 -19.18
N SER A 161 1.59 -6.12 -20.18
CA SER A 161 0.68 -5.03 -20.53
C SER A 161 -0.68 -5.58 -20.98
N LEU A 162 -1.76 -4.92 -20.57
CA LEU A 162 -3.12 -5.20 -21.03
C LEU A 162 -3.51 -4.38 -22.28
N GLY A 163 -2.58 -3.58 -22.83
CA GLY A 163 -2.79 -2.78 -24.04
C GLY A 163 -3.70 -1.56 -23.87
N LEU A 164 -3.88 -1.08 -22.64
CA LEU A 164 -4.74 0.06 -22.30
C LEU A 164 -3.97 1.38 -22.42
N ASN A 165 -3.37 1.61 -23.60
CA ASN A 165 -2.27 2.56 -23.80
C ASN A 165 -2.67 4.05 -23.84
N ASP A 166 -3.96 4.34 -23.96
CA ASP A 166 -4.48 5.69 -24.30
C ASP A 166 -5.29 6.34 -23.17
N GLN A 167 -5.08 5.94 -21.91
CA GLN A 167 -5.84 6.43 -20.76
C GLN A 167 -4.91 7.07 -19.72
N TYR A 168 -4.90 8.41 -19.69
CA TYR A 168 -4.25 9.17 -18.62
C TYR A 168 -5.05 9.04 -17.32
N ASN A 169 -4.34 9.03 -16.19
CA ASN A 169 -4.90 8.96 -14.83
C ASN A 169 -5.90 7.81 -14.62
N VAL A 170 -5.47 6.57 -14.90
CA VAL A 170 -6.29 5.40 -14.54
C VAL A 170 -6.22 5.13 -13.03
N ASP A 171 -7.38 4.93 -12.41
CA ASP A 171 -7.49 4.25 -11.13
C ASP A 171 -7.96 2.80 -11.29
N LEU A 172 -7.56 1.93 -10.36
CA LEU A 172 -8.06 0.57 -10.24
C LEU A 172 -8.90 0.40 -8.98
N ILE A 173 -10.14 -0.05 -9.17
CA ILE A 173 -11.00 -0.58 -8.12
C ILE A 173 -11.42 -2.01 -8.46
N SER A 174 -11.72 -2.82 -7.44
CA SER A 174 -12.33 -4.13 -7.65
C SER A 174 -13.72 -4.19 -7.03
N TYR A 175 -14.64 -4.91 -7.69
CA TYR A 175 -15.96 -5.20 -7.15
C TYR A 175 -16.46 -6.54 -7.70
N ARG A 176 -16.95 -7.42 -6.81
CA ARG A 176 -17.34 -8.82 -7.11
C ARG A 176 -16.25 -9.56 -7.88
N ASP A 177 -16.48 -9.92 -9.14
CA ASP A 177 -15.56 -10.69 -9.99
C ASP A 177 -14.78 -9.79 -10.96
N TYR A 178 -15.03 -8.48 -10.95
CA TYR A 178 -14.47 -7.51 -11.91
C TYR A 178 -13.40 -6.60 -11.28
N ILE A 179 -12.53 -6.08 -12.14
CA ILE A 179 -11.64 -4.96 -11.87
C ILE A 179 -11.98 -3.89 -12.90
N TYR A 180 -12.10 -2.65 -12.43
CA TYR A 180 -12.46 -1.50 -13.25
C TYR A 180 -11.26 -0.57 -13.32
N ALA A 181 -10.80 -0.30 -14.54
CA ALA A 181 -9.95 0.83 -14.86
C ALA A 181 -10.87 2.06 -15.03
N LEU A 182 -10.67 3.09 -14.21
CA LEU A 182 -11.44 4.33 -14.23
C LEU A 182 -10.51 5.47 -14.68
N SER A 183 -10.81 6.14 -15.79
CA SER A 183 -10.11 7.37 -16.20
C SER A 183 -10.92 8.62 -15.85
N PHE A 184 -10.23 9.73 -15.57
CA PHE A 184 -10.79 11.00 -15.14
C PHE A 184 -9.87 12.21 -15.44
#